data_AF-A0A928JSU4-F1
#
_entry.id   AF-A0A928JSU4-F1
#
_cell.length_a   1.000
_cell.length_b   1.000
_cell.length_c   1.000
_cell.angle_alpha   90.00
_cell.angle_beta   90.00
_cell.angle_gamma   90.00
#
_symmetry.space_group_name_H-M   'P 1'
#
loop_
_entity.id
_entity.type
_entity.pdbx_description
1 polymer ?
#
loop_
_entity_poly.entity_id
_entity_poly.type
_entity_poly.pdbx_seq_one_letter_code
_entity_poly.pdbx_strand_id
1 'polypeptide(L)'
;MKALKLTDIIESIGAKCDYCGDLEITGVSTDTRTIEKGDLFIALVGEKFNGNDYVDVAEKNGAAAVICSQEVEAGIPTLLVDV
;
A
#
# COMPACT_ATOMS: atom_id res chain seq x y z
N MET A 1 17.88 -6.73 -9.08
CA MET A 1 16.96 -6.52 -7.94
C MET A 1 15.74 -7.40 -8.18
N LYS A 2 15.33 -8.18 -7.18
CA LYS A 2 14.22 -9.14 -7.31
C LYS A 2 12.93 -8.37 -7.07
N ALA A 3 11.98 -8.42 -8.00
CA ALA A 3 10.65 -7.83 -7.79
C ALA A 3 10.01 -8.49 -6.56
N LEU A 4 9.44 -7.69 -5.66
CA LEU A 4 8.76 -8.19 -4.47
C LEU A 4 7.32 -8.48 -4.85
N LYS A 5 6.82 -9.68 -4.52
CA LYS A 5 5.41 -10.00 -4.74
C LYS A 5 4.58 -9.47 -3.59
N LEU A 6 3.37 -9.02 -3.89
CA LEU A 6 2.45 -8.57 -2.86
C LEU A 6 2.16 -9.68 -1.83
N THR A 7 2.03 -10.92 -2.28
CA THR A 7 1.81 -12.09 -1.41
C THR A 7 2.93 -12.28 -0.38
N ASP A 8 4.20 -12.15 -0.79
CA ASP A 8 5.36 -12.26 0.10
C ASP A 8 5.31 -11.16 1.19
N ILE A 9 4.85 -9.96 0.82
CA ILE A 9 4.71 -8.83 1.75
C ILE A 9 3.58 -9.09 2.74
N ILE A 10 2.42 -9.55 2.26
CA ILE A 10 1.25 -9.89 3.09
C ILE A 10 1.64 -10.93 4.14
N GLU A 11 2.33 -12.01 3.74
CA GLU A 11 2.78 -13.06 4.66
C GLU A 11 3.80 -12.55 5.68
N SER A 12 4.71 -11.67 5.27
CA SER A 12 5.77 -11.14 6.14
C SER A 12 5.24 -10.17 7.21
N ILE A 13 4.24 -9.35 6.86
CA ILE A 13 3.65 -8.37 7.80
C ILE A 13 2.38 -8.88 8.50
N GLY A 14 1.83 -10.01 8.05
CA GLY A 14 0.57 -10.56 8.57
C GLY A 14 -0.65 -9.67 8.28
N ALA A 15 -0.65 -8.95 7.15
CA ALA A 15 -1.75 -8.08 6.79
C ALA A 15 -2.99 -8.89 6.38
N LYS A 16 -4.17 -8.34 6.66
CA LYS A 16 -5.41 -8.77 6.03
C LYS A 16 -5.55 -8.10 4.67
N CYS A 17 -5.77 -8.90 3.64
CA CYS A 17 -5.97 -8.43 2.28
C CYS A 17 -6.89 -9.41 1.56
N ASP A 18 -7.91 -8.90 0.86
CA ASP A 18 -8.84 -9.72 0.07
C ASP A 18 -8.34 -9.95 -1.37
N TYR A 19 -7.13 -9.50 -1.70
CA TYR A 19 -6.54 -9.66 -3.03
C TYR A 19 -5.81 -11.00 -3.18
N CYS A 20 -6.23 -11.79 -4.17
CA CYS A 20 -5.70 -13.12 -4.46
C CYS A 20 -4.98 -13.18 -5.83
N GLY A 21 -4.20 -12.14 -6.17
CA GLY A 21 -3.46 -12.04 -7.42
C GLY A 21 -1.94 -11.98 -7.23
N ASP A 22 -1.21 -12.22 -8.33
CA ASP A 22 0.25 -12.11 -8.37
C ASP A 22 0.62 -10.69 -8.82
N LEU A 23 0.69 -9.76 -7.87
CA LEU A 23 1.03 -8.36 -8.12
C LEU A 23 2.50 -8.12 -7.79
N GLU A 24 3.25 -7.61 -8.78
CA GLU A 24 4.64 -7.21 -8.59
C GLU A 24 4.72 -5.78 -8.05
N ILE A 25 5.47 -5.62 -6.96
CA ILE A 25 5.81 -4.35 -6.36
C ILE A 25 7.22 -3.97 -6.80
N THR A 26 7.32 -2.83 -7.48
CA THR A 26 8.57 -2.31 -8.04
C THR A 26 9.31 -1.39 -7.09
N GLY A 27 8.60 -0.81 -6.14
CA GLY A 27 9.13 0.12 -5.14
C GLY A 27 8.19 0.28 -3.96
N VAL A 28 8.62 1.07 -2.98
CA VAL A 28 7.84 1.36 -1.78
C VAL A 28 7.93 2.85 -1.54
N SER A 29 6.79 3.47 -1.29
CA SER A 29 6.71 4.89 -1.00
C SER A 29 5.83 5.15 0.21
N THR A 30 6.23 6.08 1.07
CA THR A 30 5.43 6.54 2.22
C THR A 30 4.89 7.96 2.01
N ASP A 31 5.22 8.57 0.88
CA ASP A 31 4.84 9.94 0.54
C ASP A 31 4.25 9.96 -0.86
N THR A 32 2.96 10.31 -0.96
CA THR A 32 2.22 10.27 -2.22
C THR A 32 2.83 11.12 -3.33
N ARG A 33 3.65 12.11 -2.99
CA ARG A 33 4.36 12.97 -3.95
C ARG A 33 5.51 12.26 -4.67
N THR A 34 5.93 11.12 -4.16
CA THR A 34 7.08 10.34 -4.66
C THR A 34 6.67 8.99 -5.25
N ILE A 35 5.36 8.70 -5.29
CA ILE A 35 4.84 7.44 -5.81
C ILE A 35 5.12 7.34 -7.31
N GLU A 36 5.68 6.20 -7.69
CA GLU A 36 5.79 5.78 -9.08
C GLU A 36 4.85 4.61 -9.37
N LYS A 37 4.61 4.36 -10.66
CA LYS A 37 3.76 3.26 -11.09
C LYS A 37 4.36 1.93 -10.65
N GLY A 38 3.59 1.14 -9.88
CA GLY A 38 4.07 -0.14 -9.35
C GLY A 38 4.50 -0.09 -7.89
N ASP A 39 4.48 1.09 -7.27
CA ASP A 39 4.90 1.25 -5.88
C ASP A 39 3.83 0.78 -4.89
N LEU A 40 4.30 0.26 -3.76
CA LEU A 40 3.49 0.03 -2.58
C LEU A 40 3.47 1.30 -1.73
N PHE A 41 2.28 1.88 -1.54
CA PHE A 41 2.11 3.03 -0.67
C PHE A 41 1.91 2.60 0.79
N ILE A 42 2.69 3.15 1.71
CA ILE A 42 2.51 2.92 3.16
C ILE A 42 1.83 4.14 3.78
N ALA A 43 0.57 3.97 4.14
CA ALA A 43 -0.24 4.99 4.81
C ALA A 43 0.14 5.10 6.29
N LEU A 44 1.25 5.79 6.57
CA LEU A 44 1.69 6.03 7.95
C LEU A 44 0.77 7.01 8.68
N VAL A 45 0.39 6.66 9.91
CA VAL A 45 -0.36 7.54 10.82
C VAL A 45 0.59 8.10 11.86
N GLY A 46 0.69 9.42 11.92
CA GLY A 46 1.42 10.16 12.94
C GLY A 46 0.53 11.20 13.63
N GLU A 47 1.06 11.89 14.63
CA GLU A 47 0.29 12.84 15.45
C GLU A 47 -0.33 14.00 14.67
N LYS A 48 0.27 14.38 13.53
CA LYS A 48 -0.15 15.52 12.70
C LYS A 48 -0.59 15.13 11.29
N PHE A 49 -0.52 13.85 10.94
CA PHE A 49 -0.68 13.38 9.57
C PHE A 49 -1.29 11.99 9.56
N ASN A 50 -2.29 11.78 8.71
CA ASN A 50 -2.89 10.47 8.50
C ASN A 50 -2.72 10.08 7.03
N GLY A 51 -1.79 9.16 6.76
CA GLY A 51 -1.54 8.65 5.40
C GLY A 51 -2.76 7.99 4.76
N ASN A 52 -3.71 7.51 5.57
CA ASN A 52 -4.94 6.88 5.07
C ASN A 52 -5.84 7.88 4.33
N ASP A 53 -5.68 9.18 4.61
CA ASP A 53 -6.43 10.24 3.91
C ASP A 53 -5.92 10.48 2.48
N TYR A 54 -4.78 9.88 2.11
CA TYR A 54 -4.12 10.07 0.82
C TYR A 54 -4.14 8.83 -0.07
N VAL A 55 -4.95 7.83 0.28
CA VAL A 55 -5.06 6.57 -0.47
C VAL A 55 -5.57 6.81 -1.89
N ASP A 56 -6.53 7.71 -2.07
CA ASP A 56 -7.04 8.08 -3.39
C ASP A 56 -5.96 8.76 -4.27
N VAL A 57 -5.10 9.58 -3.65
CA VAL A 57 -3.96 10.22 -4.32
C VAL A 57 -2.92 9.17 -4.71
N ALA A 58 -2.64 8.23 -3.80
CA ALA A 58 -1.71 7.14 -4.07
C ALA A 58 -2.15 6.29 -5.27
N GLU A 59 -3.43 5.91 -5.29
CA GLU A 59 -4.03 5.20 -6.41
C GLU A 59 -3.90 5.99 -7.72
N LYS A 60 -4.28 7.28 -7.72
CA LYS A 60 -4.17 8.14 -8.91
C LYS A 60 -2.73 8.29 -9.42
N ASN A 61 -1.75 8.27 -8.52
CA ASN A 61 -0.33 8.36 -8.87
C ASN A 61 0.25 7.03 -9.37
N GLY A 62 -0.53 5.94 -9.34
CA GLY A 62 -0.15 4.64 -9.89
C GLY A 62 0.39 3.65 -8.87
N ALA A 63 0.11 3.87 -7.58
CA ALA A 63 0.39 2.86 -6.56
C ALA A 63 -0.27 1.52 -6.95
N ALA A 64 0.50 0.45 -6.81
CA ALA A 64 0.02 -0.90 -7.09
C ALA A 64 -0.84 -1.43 -5.95
N ALA A 65 -0.48 -1.09 -4.71
CA ALA A 65 -1.21 -1.47 -3.51
C ALA A 65 -0.95 -0.47 -2.37
N VAL A 66 -1.73 -0.56 -1.30
CA VAL A 66 -1.62 0.29 -0.12
C VAL A 66 -1.56 -0.53 1.15
N ILE A 67 -0.65 -0.21 2.06
CA ILE A 67 -0.70 -0.66 3.46
C ILE A 67 -1.41 0.42 4.28
N CYS A 68 -2.47 0.05 4.99
CA CYS A 68 -3.28 0.93 5.80
C CYS A 68 -3.54 0.30 7.18
N SER A 69 -3.75 1.15 8.19
CA SER A 69 -4.06 0.73 9.56
C SER A 69 -5.56 0.73 9.87
N GLN A 70 -6.38 1.04 8.86
CA GLN A 70 -7.83 1.09 8.96
C GLN A 70 -8.44 0.72 7.60
N GLU A 71 -9.73 0.36 7.59
CA GLU A 71 -10.44 0.12 6.35
C GLU A 71 -10.51 1.42 5.53
N VAL A 72 -10.06 1.33 4.28
CA VAL A 72 -10.06 2.44 3.32
C VAL A 72 -10.68 1.95 2.01
N GLU A 73 -11.45 2.82 1.37
CA GLU A 73 -12.01 2.55 0.05
C GLU A 73 -10.97 2.91 -1.02
N ALA A 74 -10.53 1.91 -1.78
CA ALA A 74 -9.57 2.08 -2.87
C ALA A 74 -9.90 1.13 -4.02
N GLY A 75 -9.61 1.55 -5.26
CA GLY A 75 -9.70 0.69 -6.44
C GLY A 75 -8.52 -0.27 -6.60
N ILE A 76 -7.54 -0.18 -5.69
CA ILE A 76 -6.34 -1.02 -5.65
C ILE A 76 -6.30 -1.86 -4.37
N PRO A 77 -5.53 -2.97 -4.34
CA PRO A 77 -5.39 -3.81 -3.15
C PRO A 77 -4.97 -3.04 -1.90
N THR A 78 -5.70 -3.27 -0.81
CA THR A 78 -5.44 -2.70 0.51
C THR A 78 -4.98 -3.80 1.47
N LEU A 79 -3.89 -3.52 2.17
CA LEU A 79 -3.25 -4.41 3.14
C LEU A 79 -3.50 -3.79 4.52
N LEU A 80 -4.52 -4.31 5.19
CA LEU A 80 -4.89 -3.87 6.52
C LEU A 80 -3.96 -4.50 7.55
N VAL A 81 -3.23 -3.67 8.30
CA VAL A 81 -2.36 -4.10 9.40
C VAL A 81 -2.91 -3.59 10.73
N ASP A 82 -2.90 -4.46 11.74
CA ASP A 82 -3.18 -4.05 13.13
C ASP A 82 -1.89 -3.45 13.71
N VAL A 83 -1.86 -2.12 13.90
CA VAL A 83 -0.74 -1.36 14.51
C VAL A 83 -1.02 -0.97 15.96
#